data_AF-A0A528TVJ5-F1
#
_entry.id   AF-A0A528TVJ5-F1
#
_cell.length_a   1.000
_cell.length_b   1.000
_cell.length_c   1.000
_cell.angle_alpha   90.00
_cell.angle_beta   90.00
_cell.angle_gamma   90.00
#
_symmetry.space_group_name_H-M   'P 1'
#
loop_
_entity.id
_entity.type
_entity.pdbx_description
1 polymer ?
#
loop_
_entity_poly.entity_id
_entity_poly.type
_entity_poly.pdbx_seq_one_letter_code
_entity_poly.pdbx_strand_id
1 'polypeptide(L)'
;MRLSAPVYHLKRQARLLSRKENVPLHEALDRMAFKEGFGSWSLLAAKAAEAAPAGRLLAQLIPGDMVLVAARPGQGKTLMSLELAVAAMKQGSRAVFFTLECMHADILDRFRDIGVD
;
A
#
# COMPACT_ATOMS: atom_id res chain seq x y z
N MET A 1 -0.58 -2.99 12.63
CA MET A 1 0.79 -2.46 12.75
C MET A 1 0.74 -0.93 12.71
N ARG A 2 1.37 -0.25 13.66
CA ARG A 2 1.38 1.21 13.76
C ARG A 2 2.84 1.69 13.72
N LEU A 3 3.30 2.10 12.54
CA LEU A 3 4.58 2.77 12.36
C LEU A 3 4.51 4.20 12.92
N SER A 4 5.65 4.76 13.31
CA SER A 4 5.76 6.16 13.74
C SER A 4 5.50 7.14 12.60
N ALA A 5 5.82 6.74 11.37
CA ALA A 5 5.59 7.49 10.13
C ALA A 5 5.30 6.55 8.94
N PRO A 6 4.68 7.05 7.85
CA PRO A 6 4.53 6.28 6.62
C PRO A 6 5.87 5.80 6.05
N VAL A 7 5.87 4.62 5.40
CA VAL A 7 7.09 3.98 4.85
C VAL A 7 7.88 4.92 3.93
N TYR A 8 7.22 5.73 3.11
CA TYR A 8 7.91 6.68 2.22
C TYR A 8 8.64 7.79 3.00
N HIS A 9 8.10 8.20 4.16
CA HIS A 9 8.73 9.16 5.05
C HIS A 9 9.96 8.57 5.73
N LEU A 10 9.86 7.32 6.22
CA LEU A 10 10.99 6.58 6.80
C LEU A 10 12.11 6.37 5.77
N LYS A 11 11.75 5.99 4.53
CA LYS A 11 12.71 5.85 3.42
C LYS A 11 13.40 7.17 3.08
N ARG A 12 12.68 8.30 3.15
CA ARG A 12 13.25 9.64 2.98
C ARG A 12 14.20 9.99 4.12
N GLN A 13 13.85 9.70 5.37
CA GLN A 13 14.71 9.90 6.54
C GLN A 13 16.00 9.07 6.44
N ALA A 14 15.92 7.81 6.03
CA ALA A 14 17.10 6.97 5.78
C ALA A 14 18.05 7.58 4.74
N ARG A 15 17.52 8.15 3.65
CA ARG A 15 18.33 8.84 2.64
C ARG A 15 19.02 10.08 3.19
N LEU A 16 18.35 10.84 4.05
CA LEU A 16 18.95 12.00 4.71
C LEU A 16 20.03 11.58 5.71
N LEU A 17 19.79 10.51 6.47
CA LEU A 17 20.74 9.92 7.41
C LEU A 17 22.01 9.44 6.71
N SER A 18 21.86 8.66 5.62
CA SER A 18 22.97 8.16 4.81
C SER A 18 23.88 9.28 4.33
N ARG A 19 23.31 10.41 3.89
CA ARG A 19 24.07 11.59 3.47
C ARG A 19 24.73 12.32 4.65
N LYS A 20 24.02 12.47 5.76
CA LYS A 20 24.48 13.22 6.94
C LYS A 20 25.63 12.49 7.64
N GLU A 21 25.53 11.17 7.76
CA GLU A 21 26.47 10.33 8.52
C GLU A 21 27.46 9.58 7.63
N ASN A 22 27.37 9.76 6.31
CA ASN A 22 28.19 9.10 5.29
C ASN A 22 28.19 7.56 5.42
N VAL A 23 27.03 6.99 5.75
CA VAL A 23 26.82 5.53 5.83
C VAL A 23 26.10 5.00 4.58
N PRO A 24 26.34 3.74 4.18
CA PRO A 24 25.60 3.11 3.09
C PRO A 24 24.08 3.19 3.29
N LEU A 25 23.32 3.37 2.19
CA LEU A 25 21.86 3.53 2.27
C LEU A 25 21.16 2.31 2.88
N HIS A 26 21.63 1.09 2.61
CA HIS A 26 21.03 -0.12 3.18
C HIS A 26 21.13 -0.11 4.72
N GLU A 27 22.28 0.27 5.26
CA GLU A 27 22.48 0.40 6.70
C GLU A 27 21.59 1.50 7.30
N ALA A 28 21.47 2.65 6.62
CA ALA A 28 20.57 3.71 7.07
C ALA A 28 19.09 3.28 7.06
N LEU A 29 18.69 2.43 6.10
CA LEU A 29 17.34 1.86 6.04
C LEU A 29 17.10 0.87 7.17
N ASP A 30 18.06 -0.01 7.45
CA ASP A 30 17.97 -0.96 8.57
C ASP A 30 17.92 -0.22 9.91
N ARG A 31 18.69 0.86 10.08
CA ARG A 31 18.59 1.75 11.26
C ARG A 31 17.19 2.37 11.42
N MET A 32 16.51 2.74 10.32
CA MET A 32 15.11 3.18 10.40
C MET A 32 14.20 2.01 10.80
N ALA A 33 14.42 0.83 10.24
CA ALA A 33 13.61 -0.36 10.56
C ALA A 33 13.72 -0.77 12.04
N PHE A 34 14.93 -0.75 12.61
CA PHE A 34 15.16 -1.05 14.02
C PHE A 34 14.42 -0.07 14.94
N LYS A 35 14.35 1.22 14.60
CA LYS A 35 13.57 2.22 15.35
C LYS A 35 12.08 1.94 15.35
N GLU A 36 11.59 1.28 14.31
CA GLU A 36 10.19 0.84 14.17
C GLU A 36 9.94 -0.57 14.75
N GLY A 37 10.96 -1.20 15.34
CA GLY A 37 10.86 -2.54 15.93
C GLY A 37 11.05 -3.71 14.95
N PHE A 38 11.63 -3.47 13.77
CA PHE A 38 11.91 -4.48 12.76
C PHE A 38 13.39 -4.84 12.69
N GLY A 39 13.69 -6.12 12.46
CA GLY A 39 15.08 -6.60 12.34
C GLY A 39 15.80 -6.18 11.05
N SER A 40 15.07 -5.73 10.04
CA SER A 40 15.62 -5.22 8.78
C SER A 40 14.59 -4.37 8.03
N TRP A 41 15.06 -3.55 7.10
CA TRP A 41 14.18 -2.79 6.22
C TRP A 41 13.35 -3.69 5.31
N SER A 42 13.91 -4.80 4.83
CA SER A 42 13.19 -5.76 3.98
C SER A 42 11.97 -6.35 4.70
N LEU A 43 12.11 -6.71 5.99
CA LEU A 43 11.02 -7.21 6.80
C LEU A 43 9.96 -6.13 7.05
N LEU A 44 10.38 -4.90 7.38
CA LEU A 44 9.45 -3.77 7.55
C LEU A 44 8.67 -3.52 6.26
N ALA A 45 9.35 -3.47 5.11
CA ALA A 45 8.74 -3.21 3.83
C ALA A 45 7.73 -4.30 3.44
N ALA A 46 8.07 -5.58 3.65
CA ALA A 46 7.16 -6.69 3.42
C ALA A 46 5.92 -6.61 4.32
N LYS A 47 6.09 -6.38 5.63
CA LYS A 47 4.98 -6.25 6.58
C LYS A 47 4.11 -5.02 6.33
N ALA A 48 4.71 -3.92 5.87
CA ALA A 48 3.97 -2.75 5.48
C ALA A 48 3.17 -2.95 4.18
N ALA A 49 3.68 -3.75 3.25
CA ALA A 49 2.98 -4.12 2.01
C ALA A 49 1.82 -5.10 2.28
N GLU A 50 1.97 -6.06 3.21
CA GLU A 50 0.89 -6.95 3.64
C GLU A 50 -0.31 -6.18 4.25
N ALA A 51 -0.05 -5.02 4.86
CA ALA A 51 -1.09 -4.19 5.43
C ALA A 51 -1.81 -3.39 4.33
N ALA A 52 -2.68 -4.08 3.58
CA ALA A 52 -3.45 -3.54 2.47
C ALA A 52 -4.14 -2.20 2.85
N PRO A 53 -3.77 -1.08 2.23
CA PRO A 53 -4.36 0.23 2.50
C PRO A 53 -5.88 0.24 2.37
N ALA A 54 -6.40 -0.52 1.41
CA ALA A 54 -7.82 -0.64 1.13
C ALA A 54 -8.62 -1.20 2.32
N GLY A 55 -8.12 -2.22 3.02
CA GLY A 55 -8.85 -2.81 4.15
C GLY A 55 -9.03 -1.82 5.31
N ARG A 56 -8.01 -0.97 5.57
CA ARG A 56 -8.12 0.09 6.58
C ARG A 56 -9.04 1.22 6.17
N LEU A 57 -9.07 1.54 4.88
CA LEU A 57 -9.99 2.55 4.34
C LEU A 57 -11.43 2.03 4.43
N LEU A 58 -11.68 0.80 3.97
CA LEU A 58 -12.99 0.16 4.03
C LEU A 58 -13.54 0.10 5.46
N ALA A 59 -12.70 -0.22 6.45
CA ALA A 59 -13.11 -0.27 7.86
C ALA A 59 -13.56 1.08 8.45
N GLN A 60 -13.30 2.20 7.76
CA GLN A 60 -13.75 3.54 8.17
C GLN A 60 -15.01 3.99 7.43
N LEU A 61 -15.46 3.24 6.42
CA LEU A 61 -16.63 3.58 5.62
C LEU A 61 -17.88 2.91 6.18
N ILE A 62 -19.01 3.58 6.03
CA ILE A 62 -20.34 3.02 6.27
C ILE A 62 -21.13 2.93 4.96
N PRO A 63 -22.17 2.06 4.89
CA PRO A 63 -23.03 2.00 3.71
C PRO A 63 -23.63 3.37 3.37
N GLY A 64 -23.45 3.80 2.12
CA GLY A 64 -23.89 5.11 1.63
C GLY A 64 -22.77 6.14 1.49
N ASP A 65 -21.60 5.89 2.06
CA ASP A 65 -20.43 6.77 1.88
C ASP A 65 -19.95 6.78 0.43
N MET A 66 -19.47 7.95 -0.01
CA MET A 66 -18.82 8.13 -1.31
C MET A 66 -17.36 8.51 -1.09
N VAL A 67 -16.46 7.78 -1.76
CA VAL A 67 -15.02 8.04 -1.73
C VAL A 67 -14.52 8.41 -3.13
N LEU A 68 -13.79 9.53 -3.23
CA LEU A 68 -13.09 9.93 -4.44
C LEU A 68 -11.59 9.64 -4.31
N VAL A 69 -11.07 8.79 -5.18
CA VAL A 69 -9.63 8.47 -5.24
C VAL A 69 -9.00 9.17 -6.44
N ALA A 70 -8.13 10.13 -6.19
CA ALA A 70 -7.42 10.88 -7.22
C ALA A 70 -5.90 10.68 -7.08
N ALA A 71 -5.25 10.32 -8.18
CA ALA A 71 -3.79 10.22 -8.26
C ALA A 71 -3.32 10.37 -9.72
N ARG A 72 -2.05 10.72 -9.92
CA ARG A 72 -1.44 10.76 -11.26
C ARG A 72 -1.45 9.35 -11.91
N PRO A 73 -1.36 9.25 -13.24
CA PRO A 73 -1.17 7.96 -13.92
C PRO A 73 -0.02 7.16 -13.28
N GLY A 74 -0.23 5.86 -13.08
CA GLY A 74 0.75 4.98 -12.44
C GLY A 74 0.85 5.07 -10.91
N GLN A 75 0.07 5.92 -10.23
CA GLN A 75 0.11 6.07 -8.76
C GLN A 75 -0.94 5.24 -8.03
N GLY A 76 -1.35 4.09 -8.59
CA GLY A 76 -2.13 3.09 -7.86
C GLY A 76 -3.63 3.36 -7.68
N LYS A 77 -4.23 4.38 -8.31
CA LYS A 77 -5.68 4.68 -8.17
C LYS A 77 -6.57 3.47 -8.47
N THR A 78 -6.30 2.77 -9.58
CA THR A 78 -7.10 1.63 -10.04
C THR A 78 -6.87 0.41 -9.14
N LEU A 79 -5.62 0.20 -8.71
CA LEU A 79 -5.24 -0.90 -7.85
C LEU A 79 -5.90 -0.76 -6.46
N MET A 80 -5.88 0.44 -5.87
CA MET A 80 -6.61 0.76 -4.63
C MET A 80 -8.12 0.46 -4.75
N SER A 81 -8.77 0.87 -5.85
CA SER A 81 -10.20 0.61 -6.05
C SER A 81 -10.52 -0.89 -6.17
N LEU A 82 -9.66 -1.67 -6.82
CA LEU A 82 -9.81 -3.13 -6.90
C LEU A 82 -9.55 -3.80 -5.55
N GLU A 83 -8.52 -3.38 -4.81
CA GLU A 83 -8.27 -3.88 -3.45
C GLU A 83 -9.46 -3.59 -2.53
N LEU A 84 -10.12 -2.42 -2.64
CA LEU A 84 -11.33 -2.09 -1.89
C LEU A 84 -12.48 -3.05 -2.24
N ALA A 85 -12.71 -3.28 -3.53
CA ALA A 85 -13.73 -4.21 -4.00
C ALA A 85 -13.48 -5.63 -3.46
N VAL A 86 -12.25 -6.12 -3.56
CA VAL A 86 -11.84 -7.43 -3.04
C VAL A 86 -11.97 -7.49 -1.52
N ALA A 87 -11.57 -6.44 -0.79
CA ALA A 87 -11.71 -6.38 0.66
C ALA A 87 -13.18 -6.45 1.09
N ALA A 88 -14.08 -5.78 0.36
CA ALA A 88 -15.53 -5.88 0.58
C ALA A 88 -16.07 -7.28 0.26
N MET A 89 -15.59 -7.90 -0.82
CA MET A 89 -15.94 -9.28 -1.18
C MET A 89 -15.51 -10.29 -0.11
N LYS A 90 -14.31 -10.12 0.46
CA LYS A 90 -13.82 -10.95 1.58
C LYS A 90 -14.67 -10.81 2.84
N GLN A 91 -15.44 -9.72 2.99
CA GLN A 91 -16.43 -9.52 4.05
C GLN A 91 -17.84 -10.00 3.68
N GLY A 92 -18.00 -10.69 2.53
CA GLY A 92 -19.28 -11.23 2.07
C GLY A 92 -20.15 -10.23 1.30
N SER A 93 -19.64 -9.03 0.99
CA SER A 93 -20.36 -8.05 0.20
C SER A 93 -20.17 -8.26 -1.30
N ARG A 94 -21.18 -7.92 -2.10
CA ARG A 94 -21.04 -7.90 -3.56
C ARG A 94 -20.32 -6.62 -3.98
N ALA A 95 -19.29 -6.75 -4.81
CA ALA A 95 -18.64 -5.61 -5.45
C ALA A 95 -18.85 -5.66 -6.96
N VAL A 96 -18.89 -4.48 -7.59
CA VAL A 96 -18.99 -4.32 -9.04
C VAL A 96 -17.97 -3.26 -9.47
N PHE A 97 -17.20 -3.55 -10.52
CA PHE A 97 -16.20 -2.64 -11.05
C PHE A 97 -16.61 -2.18 -12.45
N PHE A 98 -16.78 -0.86 -12.61
CA PHE A 98 -17.06 -0.23 -13.90
C PHE A 98 -15.83 0.54 -14.37
N THR A 99 -15.49 0.42 -15.64
CA THR A 99 -14.33 1.09 -16.23
C THR A 99 -14.61 1.53 -17.67
N LEU A 100 -14.02 2.66 -18.04
CA LEU A 100 -13.97 3.16 -19.42
C LEU A 100 -12.56 3.03 -20.02
N GLU A 101 -11.57 2.64 -19.20
CA GLU A 101 -10.13 2.77 -19.49
C GLU A 101 -9.39 1.42 -19.48
N CYS A 102 -10.05 0.33 -19.07
CA CYS A 102 -9.41 -0.98 -18.94
C CYS A 102 -10.25 -2.05 -19.63
N MET A 103 -9.59 -2.93 -20.35
CA MET A 103 -10.18 -4.15 -20.90
C MET A 103 -10.21 -5.25 -19.84
N HIS A 104 -10.95 -6.32 -20.13
CA HIS A 104 -11.08 -7.45 -19.20
C HIS A 104 -9.72 -8.08 -18.82
N ALA A 105 -8.82 -8.24 -19.80
CA ALA A 105 -7.48 -8.78 -19.56
C ALA A 105 -6.66 -7.91 -18.58
N ASP A 106 -6.73 -6.57 -18.71
CA ASP A 106 -6.04 -5.65 -17.80
C ASP A 106 -6.52 -5.81 -16.36
N ILE A 107 -7.81 -6.11 -16.17
CA ILE A 107 -8.39 -6.34 -14.84
C ILE A 107 -7.91 -7.67 -14.25
N LEU A 108 -7.81 -8.73 -15.06
CA LEU A 108 -7.27 -10.02 -14.61
C LEU A 108 -5.80 -9.90 -14.18
N ASP A 109 -4.98 -9.17 -14.94
CA ASP A 109 -3.58 -8.95 -14.57
C ASP A 109 -3.48 -8.13 -13.27
N ARG A 110 -4.33 -7.12 -13.09
CA ARG A 110 -4.38 -6.35 -11.85
C ARG A 110 -4.85 -7.16 -10.65
N PHE A 111 -5.73 -8.16 -10.82
CA PHE A 111 -6.09 -9.07 -9.74
C PHE A 111 -4.88 -9.87 -9.26
N ARG A 112 -4.04 -10.34 -10.20
CA ARG A 112 -2.78 -11.02 -9.86
C ARG A 112 -1.82 -10.10 -9.13
N ASP A 113 -1.70 -8.84 -9.55
CA ASP A 113 -0.85 -7.84 -8.87
C ASP A 113 -1.23 -7.64 -7.39
N ILE A 114 -2.49 -7.88 -7.03
CA ILE A 114 -3.00 -7.77 -5.64
C ILE A 114 -3.18 -9.13 -4.96
N GLY A 115 -2.65 -10.21 -5.56
CA GLY A 115 -2.66 -11.56 -4.99
C GLY A 115 -4.06 -12.18 -4.89
N VAL A 116 -4.89 -11.96 -5.92
CA VAL A 116 -6.24 -12.51 -6.04
C VAL A 116 -6.32 -13.32 -7.34
N ASP A 117 -6.83 -14.54 -7.22
CA ASP A 117 -7.09 -15.47 -8.34
C ASP A 117 -8.55 -15.40 -8.80
#